data_AF-A0A7M4BL07-F1
#
_entry.id   AF-A0A7M4BL07-F1
#
_cell.length_a   1.000
_cell.length_b   1.000
_cell.length_c   1.000
_cell.angle_alpha   90.00
_cell.angle_beta   90.00
_cell.angle_gamma   90.00
#
_symmetry.space_group_name_H-M   'P 1'
#
loop_
_entity.id
_entity.type
_entity.pdbx_description
1 polymer ?
#
loop_
_entity_poly.entity_id
_entity_poly.type
_entity_poly.pdbx_seq_one_letter_code
_entity_poly.pdbx_strand_id
1 'polypeptide(L)'
;MGNLSSEKIADNSEKSKRYRKCIYATLNAIDTNKLKELSEIIISSEQTQSLFSIFNGFGSAIDDVIVYLYSKKDTIDKLDALDLENLKNSFEKLLSTKTIVSEMLNQLLLDYQNNKNFIKTNSTKLKSHVIELYKQLVKKREELEKLKSDIFSIHTLKVMY
;
A
#
# COMPACT_ATOMS: atom_id res chain seq x y z
N MET A 1 30.70 12.07 20.58
CA MET A 1 29.28 11.95 20.20
C MET A 1 29.20 12.05 18.69
N GLY A 2 29.06 10.91 18.00
CA GLY A 2 28.94 10.86 16.55
C GLY A 2 27.54 11.27 16.13
N ASN A 3 27.44 12.32 15.31
CA ASN A 3 26.19 12.79 14.74
C ASN A 3 25.78 11.80 13.62
N LEU A 4 25.10 10.71 13.98
CA LEU A 4 24.43 9.83 13.01
C LEU A 4 23.27 10.64 12.43
N SER A 5 23.49 11.30 11.29
CA SER A 5 22.37 11.88 10.55
C SER A 5 21.42 10.73 10.20
N SER A 6 20.23 10.71 10.80
CA SER A 6 19.20 9.77 10.42
C SER A 6 18.80 10.05 8.97
N GLU A 7 19.11 9.11 8.09
CA GLU A 7 18.72 9.12 6.68
C GLU A 7 17.22 9.39 6.55
N LYS A 8 16.85 10.39 5.73
CA LYS A 8 15.46 10.74 5.44
C LYS A 8 14.93 9.91 4.26
N ILE A 9 13.62 9.67 4.25
CA ILE A 9 12.92 9.02 3.11
C ILE A 9 13.12 9.80 1.79
N ALA A 10 13.40 11.11 1.85
CA ALA A 10 13.66 11.94 0.68
C ALA A 10 15.09 11.83 0.11
N ASP A 11 16.03 11.22 0.85
CA ASP A 11 17.43 11.13 0.44
C ASP A 11 17.62 10.24 -0.81
N ASN A 12 18.78 10.35 -1.45
CA ASN A 12 19.08 9.67 -2.71
C ASN A 12 19.72 8.28 -2.56
N SER A 13 19.58 7.64 -1.40
CA SER A 13 20.05 6.27 -1.20
C SER A 13 19.12 5.25 -1.87
N GLU A 14 19.62 4.05 -2.11
CA GLU A 14 18.81 2.95 -2.65
C GLU A 14 17.64 2.58 -1.74
N LYS A 15 17.85 2.63 -0.42
CA LYS A 15 16.79 2.37 0.56
C LYS A 15 15.69 3.43 0.50
N SER A 16 16.04 4.71 0.43
CA SER A 16 15.07 5.80 0.33
C SER A 16 14.34 5.80 -1.02
N LYS A 17 15.03 5.50 -2.13
CA LYS A 17 14.39 5.29 -3.44
C LYS A 17 13.40 4.12 -3.41
N ARG A 18 13.78 2.97 -2.83
CA ARG A 18 12.90 1.81 -2.68
C ARG A 18 11.66 2.15 -1.85
N TYR A 19 11.83 2.85 -0.74
CA TYR A 19 10.71 3.29 0.10
C TYR A 19 9.72 4.17 -0.69
N ARG A 20 10.22 5.15 -1.45
CA ARG A 20 9.39 5.99 -2.33
C ARG A 20 8.73 5.19 -3.45
N LYS A 21 9.43 4.25 -4.07
CA LYS A 21 8.86 3.33 -5.07
C LYS A 21 7.66 2.57 -4.50
N CYS A 22 7.77 2.03 -3.29
CA CYS A 22 6.66 1.33 -2.64
C CYS A 22 5.49 2.26 -2.33
N ILE A 23 5.74 3.49 -1.88
CA ILE A 23 4.67 4.49 -1.75
C ILE A 23 3.96 4.71 -3.09
N TYR A 24 4.71 4.92 -4.18
CA TYR A 24 4.12 5.11 -5.50
C TYR A 24 3.34 3.90 -5.99
N ALA A 25 3.76 2.67 -5.66
CA ALA A 25 3.01 1.46 -6.00
C ALA A 25 1.61 1.45 -5.36
N THR A 26 1.48 1.99 -4.14
CA THR A 26 0.19 2.16 -3.45
C THR A 26 -0.62 3.31 -4.03
N LEU A 27 0.02 4.43 -4.38
CA LEU A 27 -0.65 5.65 -4.84
C LEU A 27 -0.82 5.72 -6.37
N ASN A 28 -0.49 4.68 -7.12
CA ASN A 28 -0.37 4.74 -8.58
C ASN A 28 -1.69 5.01 -9.33
N ALA A 29 -2.83 4.85 -8.67
CA ALA A 29 -4.15 5.14 -9.22
C ALA A 29 -4.63 6.57 -8.91
N ILE A 30 -3.86 7.34 -8.14
CA ILE A 30 -4.13 8.75 -7.86
C ILE A 30 -3.40 9.60 -8.91
N ASP A 31 -4.10 10.58 -9.47
CA ASP A 31 -3.50 11.55 -10.39
C ASP A 31 -2.28 12.20 -9.73
N THR A 32 -1.14 12.19 -10.43
CA THR A 32 0.13 12.76 -9.95
C THR A 32 -0.01 14.22 -9.51
N ASN A 33 -0.91 14.98 -10.15
CA ASN A 33 -1.18 16.39 -9.81
C ASN A 33 -1.84 16.54 -8.43
N LYS A 34 -2.52 15.49 -7.93
CA LYS A 34 -3.19 15.48 -6.62
C LYS A 34 -2.29 14.99 -5.49
N LEU A 35 -1.13 14.42 -5.79
CA LEU A 35 -0.23 13.88 -4.75
C LEU A 35 0.28 14.96 -3.79
N LYS A 36 0.47 16.19 -4.27
CA LYS A 36 0.83 17.33 -3.42
C LYS A 36 -0.26 17.63 -2.40
N GLU A 37 -1.52 17.77 -2.86
CA GLU A 37 -2.67 18.02 -1.99
C GLU A 37 -2.85 16.89 -0.96
N LEU A 38 -2.75 15.63 -1.40
CA LEU A 38 -2.81 14.48 -0.51
C LEU A 38 -1.73 14.55 0.58
N SER A 39 -0.50 14.91 0.20
CA SER A 39 0.60 15.08 1.16
C SER A 39 0.32 16.19 2.16
N GLU A 40 -0.20 17.33 1.72
CA GLU A 40 -0.56 18.46 2.59
C GLU A 40 -1.63 18.07 3.61
N ILE A 41 -2.69 17.37 3.17
CA ILE A 41 -3.75 16.86 4.04
C ILE A 41 -3.18 15.94 5.14
N ILE A 42 -2.31 15.01 4.76
CA ILE A 42 -1.68 14.05 5.68
C ILE A 42 -0.75 14.74 6.69
N ILE A 43 -0.03 15.77 6.26
CA ILE A 43 0.81 16.58 7.14
C ILE A 43 -0.07 17.35 8.14
N SER A 44 -1.12 18.01 7.66
CA SER A 44 -2.06 18.77 8.50
C SER A 44 -2.85 17.88 9.48
N SER A 45 -2.97 16.58 9.20
CA SER A 45 -3.63 15.64 10.11
C SER A 45 -2.69 15.07 11.19
N GLU A 46 -1.39 15.40 11.16
CA GLU A 46 -0.36 14.86 12.05
C GLU A 46 -0.22 13.32 11.98
N GLN A 47 -0.52 12.70 10.82
CA GLN A 47 -0.46 11.25 10.62
C GLN A 47 0.61 10.81 9.61
N THR A 48 1.58 11.68 9.30
CA THR A 48 2.60 11.44 8.27
C THR A 48 3.33 10.12 8.45
N GLN A 49 3.94 9.89 9.62
CA GLN A 49 4.71 8.66 9.84
C GLN A 49 3.85 7.41 9.72
N SER A 50 2.66 7.42 10.34
CA SER A 50 1.72 6.29 10.35
C SER A 50 1.25 5.93 8.94
N LEU A 51 0.77 6.90 8.17
CA LEU A 51 0.24 6.66 6.82
C LEU A 51 1.32 6.28 5.82
N PHE A 52 2.46 6.97 5.81
CA PHE A 52 3.53 6.63 4.87
C PHE A 52 4.15 5.25 5.18
N SER A 53 4.20 4.83 6.45
CA SER A 53 4.57 3.46 6.84
C SER A 53 3.58 2.42 6.28
N ILE A 54 2.27 2.71 6.37
CA ILE A 54 1.24 1.85 5.79
C ILE A 54 1.35 1.80 4.26
N PHE A 55 1.51 2.94 3.58
CA PHE A 55 1.67 2.98 2.12
C PHE A 55 2.90 2.21 1.64
N ASN A 56 4.02 2.33 2.35
CA ASN A 56 5.21 1.54 2.07
C ASN A 56 4.93 0.03 2.26
N GLY A 57 4.21 -0.35 3.31
CA GLY A 57 3.81 -1.74 3.56
C GLY A 57 2.96 -2.32 2.42
N PHE A 58 1.90 -1.61 2.01
CA PHE A 58 1.05 -1.99 0.87
C PHE A 58 1.87 -2.20 -0.40
N GLY A 59 2.65 -1.20 -0.78
CA GLY A 59 3.43 -1.24 -2.01
C GLY A 59 4.48 -2.32 -2.00
N SER A 60 5.13 -2.55 -0.85
CA SER A 60 6.12 -3.62 -0.71
C SER A 60 5.48 -5.00 -0.87
N ALA A 61 4.34 -5.25 -0.23
CA ALA A 61 3.66 -6.54 -0.36
C ALA A 61 3.20 -6.83 -1.81
N ILE A 62 2.71 -5.81 -2.51
CA ILE A 62 2.34 -5.92 -3.92
C ILE A 62 3.57 -6.17 -4.81
N ASP A 63 4.65 -5.39 -4.62
CA ASP A 63 5.90 -5.55 -5.38
C ASP A 63 6.50 -6.95 -5.17
N ASP A 64 6.52 -7.43 -3.93
CA ASP A 64 7.01 -8.76 -3.58
C ASP A 64 6.23 -9.87 -4.30
N VAL A 65 4.90 -9.79 -4.31
CA VAL A 65 4.05 -10.77 -5.02
C VAL A 65 4.27 -10.72 -6.53
N ILE A 66 4.33 -9.52 -7.11
CA ILE A 66 4.55 -9.37 -8.56
C ILE A 66 5.92 -9.93 -8.95
N VAL A 67 6.99 -9.58 -8.23
CA VAL A 67 8.34 -10.10 -8.49
C VAL A 67 8.37 -11.62 -8.37
N TYR A 68 7.74 -12.17 -7.33
CA TYR A 68 7.66 -13.62 -7.13
C TYR A 68 6.96 -14.33 -8.29
N LEU A 69 5.75 -13.89 -8.66
CA LEU A 69 4.98 -14.52 -9.73
C LEU A 69 5.61 -14.32 -11.10
N TYR A 70 6.17 -13.14 -11.37
CA TYR A 70 6.84 -12.87 -12.64
C TYR A 70 8.05 -13.79 -12.85
N SER A 71 8.80 -14.08 -11.79
CA SER A 71 9.92 -15.04 -11.83
C SER A 71 9.50 -16.48 -12.15
N LYS A 72 8.20 -16.79 -12.04
CA LYS A 72 7.60 -18.13 -12.16
C LYS A 72 6.58 -18.23 -13.30
N LYS A 73 6.43 -17.19 -14.11
CA LYS A 73 5.40 -17.11 -15.15
C LYS A 73 5.44 -18.30 -16.13
N ASP A 74 6.62 -18.85 -16.37
CA ASP A 74 6.86 -19.95 -17.32
C ASP A 74 6.71 -21.34 -16.67
N THR A 75 6.48 -21.42 -15.36
CA THR A 75 6.29 -22.68 -14.61
C THR A 75 4.94 -22.75 -13.89
N ILE A 76 4.13 -21.70 -13.98
CA ILE A 76 2.86 -21.56 -13.26
C ILE A 76 1.82 -22.57 -13.77
N ASP A 77 1.96 -23.00 -15.03
CA ASP A 77 1.15 -24.00 -15.72
C ASP A 77 1.35 -25.42 -15.17
N LYS A 78 2.43 -25.65 -14.41
CA LYS A 78 2.70 -26.93 -13.72
C LYS A 78 1.95 -27.08 -12.40
N LEU A 79 1.28 -26.04 -11.93
CA LEU A 79 0.37 -26.15 -10.78
C LEU A 79 -0.81 -27.04 -11.16
N ASP A 80 -1.41 -27.69 -10.16
CA ASP A 80 -2.65 -28.43 -10.43
C ASP A 80 -3.79 -27.42 -10.52
N ALA A 81 -4.94 -27.88 -11.02
CA ALA A 81 -6.08 -27.00 -11.28
C ALA A 81 -6.55 -26.26 -10.02
N LEU A 82 -6.53 -26.91 -8.85
CA LEU A 82 -6.99 -26.33 -7.59
C LEU A 82 -6.02 -25.25 -7.10
N ASP A 83 -4.72 -25.51 -7.16
CA ASP A 83 -3.68 -24.54 -6.79
C ASP A 83 -3.67 -23.34 -7.73
N LEU A 84 -3.86 -23.55 -9.03
CA LEU A 84 -3.94 -22.47 -10.01
C LEU A 84 -5.19 -21.59 -9.78
N GLU A 85 -6.33 -22.21 -9.46
CA GLU A 85 -7.55 -21.50 -9.09
C GLU A 85 -7.36 -20.69 -7.79
N ASN A 86 -6.78 -21.29 -6.75
CA ASN A 86 -6.46 -20.61 -5.49
C ASN A 86 -5.50 -19.44 -5.70
N LEU A 87 -4.49 -19.62 -6.56
CA LEU A 87 -3.53 -18.58 -6.91
C LEU A 87 -4.19 -17.41 -7.62
N LYS A 88 -5.01 -17.69 -8.65
CA LYS A 88 -5.80 -16.68 -9.37
C LYS A 88 -6.68 -15.91 -8.41
N ASN A 89 -7.47 -16.62 -7.59
CA ASN A 89 -8.41 -16.00 -6.66
C ASN A 89 -7.70 -15.11 -5.61
N SER A 90 -6.54 -15.55 -5.12
CA SER A 90 -5.75 -14.77 -4.16
C SER A 90 -5.14 -13.53 -4.81
N PHE A 91 -4.64 -13.65 -6.04
CA PHE A 91 -4.07 -12.53 -6.78
C PHE A 91 -5.14 -11.50 -7.20
N GLU A 92 -6.32 -11.95 -7.62
CA GLU A 92 -7.46 -11.07 -7.91
C GLU A 92 -7.91 -10.30 -6.66
N LYS A 93 -7.97 -10.96 -5.50
CA LYS A 93 -8.26 -10.30 -4.22
C LYS A 93 -7.18 -9.29 -3.85
N LEU A 94 -5.90 -9.59 -4.09
CA LEU A 94 -4.79 -8.68 -3.84
C LEU A 94 -4.92 -7.39 -4.67
N LEU A 95 -5.24 -7.52 -5.96
CA LEU A 95 -5.49 -6.37 -6.84
C LEU A 95 -6.76 -5.60 -6.43
N SER A 96 -7.82 -6.30 -6.01
CA SER A 96 -9.05 -5.67 -5.53
C SER A 96 -8.80 -4.82 -4.27
N THR A 97 -8.00 -5.33 -3.32
CA THR A 97 -7.59 -4.56 -2.13
C THR A 97 -6.85 -3.29 -2.50
N LYS A 98 -5.97 -3.33 -3.51
CA LYS A 98 -5.29 -2.13 -4.03
C LYS A 98 -6.28 -1.09 -4.57
N THR A 99 -7.30 -1.52 -5.31
CA THR A 99 -8.36 -0.64 -5.81
C THR A 99 -9.12 0.03 -4.67
N ILE A 100 -9.55 -0.75 -3.68
CA ILE A 100 -10.26 -0.24 -2.49
C ILE A 100 -9.43 0.81 -1.75
N VAL A 101 -8.13 0.55 -1.54
CA VAL A 101 -7.23 1.54 -0.90
C VAL A 101 -7.13 2.82 -1.71
N SER A 102 -7.07 2.71 -3.04
CA SER A 102 -7.03 3.88 -3.93
C SER A 102 -8.32 4.70 -3.86
N GLU A 103 -9.47 4.04 -3.80
CA GLU A 103 -10.78 4.67 -3.62
C GLU A 103 -10.88 5.39 -2.27
N MET A 104 -10.41 4.77 -1.18
CA MET A 104 -10.39 5.39 0.15
C MET A 104 -9.56 6.69 0.16
N LEU A 105 -8.41 6.70 -0.51
CA LEU A 105 -7.54 7.88 -0.59
C LEU A 105 -8.10 8.98 -1.50
N ASN A 106 -8.73 8.59 -2.61
CA ASN A 106 -9.46 9.54 -3.46
C ASN A 106 -10.66 10.14 -2.71
N GLN A 107 -11.34 9.34 -1.88
CA GLN A 107 -12.44 9.83 -1.05
C GLN A 107 -11.96 10.83 0.00
N LEU A 108 -10.77 10.64 0.60
CA LEU A 108 -10.17 11.63 1.50
C LEU A 108 -9.96 12.98 0.79
N LEU A 109 -9.42 12.96 -0.44
CA LEU A 109 -9.25 14.18 -1.24
C LEU A 109 -10.59 14.88 -1.50
N LEU A 110 -11.61 14.13 -1.91
CA LEU A 110 -12.95 14.67 -2.17
C LEU A 110 -13.62 15.22 -0.90
N ASP A 111 -13.53 14.48 0.21
CA ASP A 111 -14.09 14.90 1.50
C ASP A 111 -13.41 16.18 1.99
N TYR A 112 -12.09 16.32 1.77
CA TYR A 112 -11.34 17.52 2.12
C TYR A 112 -11.71 18.70 1.22
N GLN A 113 -11.74 18.50 -0.10
CA GLN A 113 -12.09 19.53 -1.07
C GLN A 113 -13.48 20.14 -0.78
N ASN A 114 -14.45 19.28 -0.46
CA ASN A 114 -15.83 19.68 -0.17
C ASN A 114 -16.05 20.16 1.28
N ASN A 115 -14.99 20.24 2.10
CA ASN A 115 -15.06 20.54 3.52
C ASN A 115 -16.09 19.68 4.28
N LYS A 116 -16.26 18.42 3.87
CA LYS A 116 -17.22 17.51 4.48
C LYS A 116 -16.86 17.35 5.95
N ASN A 117 -17.86 17.41 6.83
CA ASN A 117 -17.65 17.34 8.28
C ASN A 117 -16.63 18.36 8.83
N PHE A 118 -16.45 19.48 8.13
CA PHE A 118 -15.54 20.58 8.49
C PHE A 118 -14.05 20.20 8.51
N ILE A 119 -13.65 19.12 7.83
CA ILE A 119 -12.26 18.64 7.90
C ILE A 119 -11.24 19.56 7.20
N LYS A 120 -11.68 20.47 6.33
CA LYS A 120 -10.78 21.48 5.73
C LYS A 120 -10.48 22.62 6.70
N THR A 121 -11.46 22.98 7.53
CA THR A 121 -11.39 24.17 8.41
C THR A 121 -11.10 23.84 9.86
N ASN A 122 -11.21 22.57 10.28
CA ASN A 122 -11.00 22.14 11.66
C ASN A 122 -9.99 20.99 11.73
N SER A 123 -8.79 21.28 12.25
CA SER A 123 -7.68 20.32 12.34
C SER A 123 -8.01 19.12 13.22
N THR A 124 -8.76 19.28 14.32
CA THR A 124 -9.19 18.18 15.19
C THR A 124 -10.13 17.22 14.45
N LYS A 125 -11.05 17.76 13.62
CA LYS A 125 -11.94 16.95 12.77
C LYS A 125 -11.15 16.23 11.68
N LEU A 126 -10.20 16.91 11.03
CA LEU A 126 -9.30 16.29 10.06
C LEU A 126 -8.51 15.13 10.68
N LYS A 127 -7.86 15.36 11.81
CA LYS A 127 -7.07 14.35 12.54
C LYS A 127 -7.93 13.13 12.87
N SER A 128 -9.13 13.34 13.41
CA SER A 128 -10.06 12.25 13.72
C SER A 128 -10.48 11.46 12.47
N HIS A 129 -10.77 12.15 11.36
CA HIS A 129 -11.15 11.52 10.09
C HIS A 129 -9.99 10.69 9.51
N VAL A 130 -8.77 11.22 9.52
CA VAL A 130 -7.59 10.50 9.02
C VAL A 130 -7.19 9.34 9.93
N ILE A 131 -7.37 9.43 11.25
CA ILE A 131 -7.17 8.30 12.17
C ILE A 131 -8.12 7.15 11.84
N GLU A 132 -9.38 7.44 11.51
CA GLU A 132 -10.33 6.41 11.14
C GLU A 132 -9.96 5.76 9.79
N LEU A 133 -9.58 6.56 8.80
CA LEU A 133 -9.00 6.06 7.54
C LEU A 133 -7.79 5.15 7.82
N TYR A 134 -6.85 5.59 8.66
CA TYR A 134 -5.68 4.79 9.03
C TYR A 134 -6.05 3.42 9.58
N LYS A 135 -7.04 3.32 10.48
CA LYS A 135 -7.50 2.03 11.02
C LYS A 135 -8.06 1.12 9.93
N GLN A 136 -8.79 1.67 8.96
CA GLN A 136 -9.29 0.90 7.82
C GLN A 136 -8.15 0.40 6.93
N LEU A 137 -7.15 1.24 6.67
CA LEU A 137 -5.97 0.88 5.91
C LEU A 137 -5.13 -0.20 6.61
N VAL A 138 -5.02 -0.16 7.94
CA VAL A 138 -4.35 -1.22 8.73
C VAL A 138 -5.01 -2.57 8.48
N LYS A 139 -6.35 -2.66 8.58
CA LYS A 139 -7.08 -3.91 8.32
C LYS A 139 -6.85 -4.41 6.89
N LYS A 140 -6.88 -3.50 5.91
CA LYS A 140 -6.60 -3.84 4.51
C LYS A 140 -5.17 -4.32 4.30
N ARG A 141 -4.20 -3.80 5.06
CA ARG A 141 -2.82 -4.27 5.01
C ARG A 141 -2.69 -5.68 5.59
N GLU A 142 -3.36 -5.97 6.70
CA GLU A 142 -3.37 -7.32 7.29
C GLU A 142 -3.97 -8.36 6.33
N GLU A 143 -5.10 -8.02 5.67
CA GLU A 143 -5.69 -8.84 4.61
C GLU A 143 -4.69 -9.09 3.46
N LEU A 144 -3.96 -8.05 3.04
CA LEU A 144 -2.98 -8.13 1.97
C LEU A 144 -1.78 -9.01 2.31
N GLU A 145 -1.23 -8.91 3.52
CA GLU A 145 -0.09 -9.74 3.97
C GLU A 145 -0.49 -11.22 4.06
N LYS A 146 -1.74 -11.51 4.44
CA LYS A 146 -2.28 -12.87 4.39
C LYS A 146 -2.33 -13.38 2.95
N LEU A 147 -2.89 -12.61 2.02
CA LEU A 147 -2.94 -12.98 0.59
C LEU A 147 -1.55 -13.22 0.00
N LYS A 148 -0.57 -12.37 0.36
CA LYS A 148 0.84 -12.57 -0.03
C LYS A 148 1.37 -13.90 0.48
N SER A 149 1.12 -14.23 1.74
CA SER A 149 1.56 -15.49 2.36
C SER A 149 0.91 -16.71 1.72
N ASP A 150 -0.38 -16.64 1.41
CA ASP A 150 -1.13 -17.69 0.71
C ASP A 150 -0.53 -17.93 -0.68
N ILE A 151 -0.27 -16.86 -1.45
CA ILE A 151 0.36 -16.93 -2.78
C ILE A 151 1.74 -17.57 -2.73
N PHE A 152 2.57 -17.19 -1.75
CA PHE A 152 3.91 -17.77 -1.60
C PHE A 152 3.86 -19.25 -1.21
N SER A 153 2.85 -19.66 -0.45
CA SER A 153 2.73 -21.05 0.02
C SER A 153 2.34 -22.01 -1.11
N ILE A 154 1.45 -21.60 -2.01
CA ILE A 154 0.94 -22.42 -3.13
C ILE A 154 2.10 -22.90 -4.02
N HIS A 155 3.03 -22.02 -4.37
CA HIS A 155 4.08 -22.37 -5.33
C HIS A 155 5.37 -22.88 -4.66
N THR A 156 5.61 -22.57 -3.37
CA THR A 156 6.82 -23.07 -2.68
C THR A 156 6.77 -24.59 -2.45
N LEU A 157 5.58 -25.16 -2.25
CA LEU A 157 5.40 -26.59 -1.99
C LEU A 157 5.72 -27.49 -3.20
N LYS A 158 5.73 -26.95 -4.42
CA LYS A 158 5.92 -27.73 -5.66
C LYS A 158 7.33 -27.69 -6.25
N VAL A 159 8.23 -26.88 -5.69
CA VAL A 159 9.64 -26.84 -6.12
C VAL A 159 10.53 -27.77 -5.28
N MET A 160 10.00 -28.31 -4.17
CA MET A 160 10.73 -29.21 -3.26
C MET A 160 10.57 -30.71 -3.56
N TYR A 161 9.80 -31.08 -4.58
CA TYR A 161 9.59 -32.46 -5.04
C TYR A 161 9.83 -32.56 -6.55
#